data_AF-A0A843B0L7-F1
#
_entry.id   AF-A0A843B0L7-F1
#
_cell.length_a   1.000
_cell.length_b   1.000
_cell.length_c   1.000
_cell.angle_alpha   90.00
_cell.angle_beta   90.00
_cell.angle_gamma   90.00
#
_symmetry.space_group_name_H-M   'P 1'
#
loop_
_entity.id
_entity.type
_entity.pdbx_description
1 polymer ?
#
loop_
_entity_poly.entity_id
_entity_poly.type
_entity_poly.pdbx_seq_one_letter_code
_entity_poly.pdbx_strand_id
1 'polypeptide(L)'
;DNIPALERYVPWFTGPLTPTTQGRPFDGVYNFGGFTDGDRAVMLARHFGARMIRLAGFDFDDPRPKAGKDPEVKRRKLREARRLIWDLNPGDVVLSAQKYQ
;
A
#
# COMPACT_ATOMS: atom_id res chain seq x y z
N ASP A 1 8.77 -1.76 16.28
CA ASP A 1 7.64 -0.81 16.19
C ASP A 1 8.06 0.49 15.54
N ASN A 2 7.09 1.21 14.95
CA ASN A 2 7.33 2.44 14.18
C ASN A 2 7.05 3.72 15.00
N ILE A 3 7.02 3.66 16.33
CA ILE A 3 6.68 4.79 17.22
C ILE A 3 7.51 6.05 16.91
N PRO A 4 8.85 6.00 16.75
CA PRO A 4 9.62 7.22 16.47
C PRO A 4 9.25 7.86 15.12
N ALA A 5 8.83 7.08 14.13
CA ALA A 5 8.37 7.60 12.86
C ALA A 5 6.96 8.22 13.00
N LEU A 6 6.08 7.62 13.79
CA LEU A 6 4.75 8.18 14.06
C LEU A 6 4.86 9.53 14.77
N GLU A 7 5.64 9.62 15.85
CA GLU A 7 5.84 10.86 16.59
C GLU A 7 6.41 11.98 15.71
N ARG A 8 7.29 11.63 14.76
CA ARG A 8 7.88 12.58 13.83
C ARG A 8 6.91 13.07 12.76
N TYR A 9 6.15 12.16 12.13
CA TYR A 9 5.41 12.47 10.90
C TYR A 9 3.92 12.73 11.14
N VAL A 10 3.27 12.09 12.12
CA VAL A 10 1.83 12.26 12.38
C VAL A 10 1.45 13.74 12.64
N PRO A 11 2.24 14.54 13.37
CA PRO A 11 1.90 15.96 13.59
C PRO A 11 1.85 16.82 12.31
N TRP A 12 2.38 16.33 11.19
CA TRP A 12 2.36 17.07 9.92
C TRP A 12 1.02 16.94 9.17
N PHE A 13 0.15 16.02 9.59
CA PHE A 13 -1.13 15.78 8.96
C PHE A 13 -2.25 16.45 9.76
N THR A 14 -3.13 17.17 9.07
CA THR A 14 -4.33 17.76 9.65
C THR A 14 -5.57 16.97 9.26
N GLY A 15 -6.53 16.84 10.16
CA GLY A 15 -7.82 16.17 9.90
C GLY A 15 -7.99 14.85 10.66
N PRO A 16 -9.09 14.14 10.41
CA PRO A 16 -9.41 12.91 11.13
C PRO A 16 -8.42 11.78 10.76
N LEU A 17 -8.04 10.99 11.75
CA LEU A 17 -7.29 9.77 11.55
C LEU A 17 -8.23 8.63 11.16
N THR A 18 -7.92 7.93 10.07
CA THR A 18 -8.66 6.73 9.63
C THR A 18 -7.81 5.49 9.88
N PRO A 19 -8.00 4.77 11.00
CA PRO A 19 -7.27 3.54 11.25
C PRO A 19 -7.73 2.44 10.31
N THR A 20 -6.79 1.60 9.88
CA THR A 20 -7.04 0.53 8.91
C THR A 20 -6.59 -0.82 9.43
N THR A 21 -7.22 -1.90 8.95
CA THR A 21 -6.84 -3.28 9.26
C THR A 21 -6.79 -4.14 8.00
N GLN A 22 -5.92 -5.14 8.01
CA GLN A 22 -5.87 -6.22 7.01
C GLN A 22 -6.81 -7.40 7.35
N GLY A 23 -7.43 -7.37 8.54
CA GLY A 23 -8.30 -8.42 9.05
C GLY A 23 -9.77 -8.02 9.05
N ARG A 24 -10.56 -8.66 9.92
CA ARG A 24 -11.96 -8.26 10.14
C ARG A 24 -11.99 -6.84 10.74
N PRO A 25 -12.76 -5.89 10.18
CA PRO A 25 -12.91 -4.57 10.76
C PRO A 25 -13.61 -4.64 12.14
N PHE A 26 -13.29 -3.68 13.02
CA PHE A 26 -13.85 -3.55 14.37
C PHE A 26 -13.72 -2.10 14.85
N ASP A 27 -14.64 -1.62 15.69
CA ASP A 27 -14.59 -0.34 16.43
C ASP A 27 -13.87 0.82 15.74
N GLY A 28 -14.43 1.35 14.66
CA GLY A 28 -13.88 2.51 13.95
C GLY A 28 -12.60 2.22 13.14
N VAL A 29 -12.19 0.95 13.03
CA VAL A 29 -11.11 0.47 12.17
C VAL A 29 -11.69 -0.16 10.91
N TYR A 30 -11.25 0.31 9.75
CA TYR A 30 -11.82 -0.05 8.46
C TYR A 30 -10.89 -0.98 7.67
N ASN A 31 -11.48 -1.85 6.85
CA ASN A 31 -10.72 -2.65 5.89
C ASN A 31 -11.14 -2.25 4.48
N PHE A 32 -10.25 -1.56 3.76
CA PHE A 32 -10.46 -1.11 2.39
C PHE A 32 -9.90 -2.10 1.34
N GLY A 33 -9.40 -3.25 1.78
CA GLY A 33 -8.69 -4.21 0.95
C GLY A 33 -7.18 -3.97 0.90
N GLY A 34 -6.48 -4.89 0.24
CA GLY A 34 -5.02 -4.95 0.22
C GLY A 34 -4.46 -5.93 1.25
N PHE A 35 -3.28 -6.44 0.98
CA PHE A 35 -2.55 -7.41 1.77
C PHE A 35 -1.28 -6.80 2.40
N THR A 36 -0.53 -5.98 1.68
CA THR A 36 0.69 -5.31 2.17
C THR A 36 0.50 -3.81 2.29
N ASP A 37 1.35 -3.13 3.06
CA ASP A 37 1.23 -1.68 3.30
C ASP A 37 1.13 -0.88 1.99
N GLY A 38 1.84 -1.30 0.94
CA GLY A 38 1.86 -0.60 -0.34
C GLY A 38 0.58 -0.78 -1.17
N ASP A 39 0.04 -2.00 -1.26
CA ASP A 39 -1.23 -2.23 -1.97
C ASP A 39 -2.42 -1.66 -1.18
N ARG A 40 -2.40 -1.73 0.16
CA ARG A 40 -3.42 -1.09 1.01
C ARG A 40 -3.47 0.42 0.82
N ALA A 41 -2.32 1.07 0.63
CA ALA A 41 -2.28 2.51 0.34
C ALA A 41 -2.99 2.85 -0.98
N VAL A 42 -2.85 2.02 -2.01
CA VAL A 42 -3.58 2.19 -3.29
C VAL A 42 -5.08 2.00 -3.09
N MET A 43 -5.48 0.94 -2.37
CA MET A 43 -6.89 0.67 -2.10
C MET A 43 -7.55 1.81 -1.31
N LEU A 44 -6.84 2.35 -0.32
CA LEU A 44 -7.27 3.52 0.45
C LEU A 44 -7.45 4.76 -0.45
N ALA A 45 -6.46 5.05 -1.29
CA ALA A 45 -6.52 6.20 -2.21
C ALA A 45 -7.70 6.09 -3.18
N ARG A 46 -7.96 4.89 -3.73
CA ARG A 46 -9.13 4.61 -4.57
C ARG A 46 -10.44 4.82 -3.83
N HIS A 47 -10.53 4.30 -2.60
CA HIS A 47 -11.74 4.44 -1.78
C HIS A 47 -12.11 5.91 -1.57
N PHE A 48 -11.11 6.78 -1.35
CA PHE A 48 -11.30 8.22 -1.23
C PHE A 48 -11.33 8.99 -2.56
N GLY A 49 -11.49 8.30 -3.69
CA GLY A 49 -11.78 8.91 -5.00
C GLY A 49 -10.56 9.39 -5.79
N ALA A 50 -9.34 8.97 -5.45
CA ALA A 50 -8.16 9.33 -6.24
C ALA A 50 -8.25 8.75 -7.67
N ARG A 51 -8.22 9.64 -8.67
CA ARG A 51 -8.21 9.27 -10.11
C ARG A 51 -6.82 9.08 -10.69
N MET A 52 -5.78 9.52 -9.96
CA MET A 52 -4.39 9.34 -10.35
C MET A 52 -3.59 8.89 -9.15
N ILE A 53 -2.90 7.75 -9.25
CA ILE A 53 -2.08 7.19 -8.18
C ILE A 53 -0.68 6.89 -8.73
N ARG A 54 0.33 7.53 -8.13
CA ARG A 54 1.74 7.34 -8.47
C ARG A 54 2.42 6.55 -7.37
N LEU A 55 2.91 5.36 -7.71
CA LEU A 55 3.64 4.50 -6.79
C LEU A 55 5.14 4.82 -6.88
N ALA A 56 5.67 5.44 -5.83
CA ALA A 56 7.09 5.75 -5.73
C ALA A 56 7.85 4.56 -5.10
N GLY A 57 8.91 4.10 -5.78
CA GLY A 57 9.79 3.05 -5.26
C GLY A 57 9.20 1.65 -5.29
N PHE A 58 8.20 1.42 -6.13
CA PHE A 58 7.49 0.15 -6.21
C PHE A 58 7.97 -0.66 -7.42
N ASP A 59 8.72 -1.72 -7.17
CA ASP A 59 9.23 -2.64 -8.20
C ASP A 59 8.64 -4.05 -8.03
N PHE A 60 7.91 -4.49 -9.05
CA PHE A 60 7.33 -5.84 -9.12
C PHE A 60 8.30 -6.87 -9.67
N ASP A 61 9.25 -6.44 -10.50
CA ASP A 61 10.10 -7.31 -11.30
C ASP A 61 11.38 -7.63 -10.54
N ASP A 62 12.02 -6.60 -9.95
CA ASP A 62 13.26 -6.74 -9.19
C ASP A 62 13.12 -6.22 -7.74
N PRO A 63 12.43 -6.97 -6.87
CA PRO A 63 12.34 -6.61 -5.47
C PRO A 63 13.69 -6.68 -4.76
N ARG A 64 14.17 -5.55 -4.22
CA ARG A 64 15.36 -5.51 -3.35
C ARG A 64 15.38 -6.64 -2.31
N PRO A 65 16.41 -7.50 -2.27
CA PRO A 65 16.48 -8.58 -1.29
C PRO A 65 16.55 -8.00 0.12
N LYS A 66 15.93 -8.68 1.08
CA LYS A 66 16.04 -8.36 2.51
C LYS A 66 16.73 -9.53 3.20
N ALA A 67 17.85 -9.27 3.86
CA ALA A 67 18.59 -10.27 4.61
C ALA A 67 17.67 -10.98 5.62
N GLY A 68 17.79 -12.31 5.71
CA GLY A 68 16.97 -13.14 6.61
C GLY A 68 15.50 -13.30 6.19
N LYS A 69 15.12 -12.99 4.94
CA LYS A 69 13.78 -13.23 4.41
C LYS A 69 13.84 -14.08 3.15
N ASP A 70 12.91 -15.03 3.04
CA ASP A 70 12.72 -15.85 1.84
C ASP A 70 12.27 -14.98 0.65
N PRO A 71 13.06 -14.92 -0.44
CA PRO A 71 12.68 -14.20 -1.65
C PRO A 71 11.37 -14.68 -2.27
N GLU A 72 11.01 -15.96 -2.16
CA GLU A 72 9.80 -16.51 -2.78
C GLU A 72 8.54 -16.00 -2.07
N VAL A 73 8.57 -15.87 -0.74
CA VAL A 73 7.48 -15.22 0.00
C VAL A 73 7.29 -13.79 -0.50
N LYS A 74 8.38 -13.04 -0.70
CA LYS A 74 8.27 -11.66 -1.22
C LYS A 74 7.67 -11.63 -2.63
N ARG A 75 8.10 -12.53 -3.52
CA ARG A 75 7.54 -12.65 -4.88
C ARG A 75 6.04 -12.96 -4.86
N ARG A 76 5.58 -13.87 -3.99
CA ARG A 76 4.15 -14.18 -3.80
C ARG A 76 3.36 -12.93 -3.40
N LYS A 77 3.87 -12.16 -2.45
CA LYS A 77 3.23 -10.91 -2.02
C LYS A 77 3.14 -9.88 -3.15
N LEU A 78 4.19 -9.75 -3.95
CA LEU A 78 4.20 -8.85 -5.09
C LEU A 78 3.25 -9.28 -6.21
N ARG A 79 3.09 -10.59 -6.44
CA ARG A 79 2.08 -11.10 -7.38
C ARG A 79 0.67 -10.69 -6.95
N GLU A 80 0.35 -10.83 -5.67
CA GLU A 80 -0.97 -10.40 -5.17
C GLU A 80 -1.14 -8.88 -5.24
N ALA A 81 -0.12 -8.11 -4.87
CA ALA A 81 -0.15 -6.65 -5.01
C ALA A 81 -0.36 -6.23 -6.48
N ARG A 82 0.29 -6.90 -7.44
CA ARG A 82 0.12 -6.64 -8.88
C ARG A 82 -1.31 -6.88 -9.31
N ARG A 83 -1.90 -7.99 -8.87
CA ARG A 83 -3.29 -8.34 -9.15
C ARG A 83 -4.26 -7.27 -8.62
N LEU A 84 -4.11 -6.88 -7.35
CA LEU A 84 -4.99 -5.91 -6.71
C LEU A 84 -4.84 -4.50 -7.30
N ILE A 85 -3.61 -4.11 -7.64
CA ILE A 85 -3.33 -2.76 -8.13
C ILE A 85 -3.54 -2.67 -9.65
N TRP A 86 -2.97 -3.53 -10.48
CA TRP A 86 -3.07 -3.41 -11.94
C TRP A 86 -4.23 -4.21 -12.53
N ASP A 87 -4.31 -5.51 -12.24
CA ASP A 87 -5.25 -6.39 -12.95
C ASP A 87 -6.71 -6.08 -12.61
N LEU A 88 -6.96 -5.57 -11.40
CA LEU A 88 -8.27 -5.12 -10.92
C LEU A 88 -8.42 -3.59 -10.92
N ASN A 89 -7.57 -2.87 -11.67
CA ASN A 89 -7.65 -1.40 -11.73
C ASN A 89 -8.96 -0.96 -12.41
N PRO A 90 -9.78 -0.11 -11.77
CA PRO A 90 -10.94 0.47 -12.44
C PRO A 90 -10.47 1.38 -13.59
N GLY A 91 -11.25 1.43 -14.67
CA GLY A 91 -10.86 2.12 -15.91
C GLY A 91 -10.73 3.64 -15.78
N ASP A 92 -11.22 4.23 -14.70
CA ASP A 92 -11.18 5.66 -14.41
C ASP A 92 -10.04 6.06 -13.45
N VAL A 93 -9.15 5.13 -13.09
CA VAL A 93 -7.96 5.39 -12.27
C VAL A 93 -6.69 5.21 -13.10
N VAL A 94 -5.91 6.27 -13.22
CA VAL A 94 -4.60 6.26 -13.90
C VAL A 94 -3.52 5.83 -12.91
N LEU A 95 -2.77 4.78 -13.26
CA LEU A 95 -1.66 4.25 -12.46
C LEU A 95 -0.32 4.49 -13.13
N SER A 96 0.69 4.84 -12.33
CA SER A 96 2.09 4.83 -12.76
C SER A 96 2.99 4.37 -11.62
N ALA A 97 4.05 3.63 -11.92
CA ALA A 97 5.06 3.25 -10.95
C ALA A 97 6.43 3.80 -11.37
N GLN A 98 7.16 4.38 -10.42
CA GLN A 98 8.56 4.76 -10.59
C GLN A 98 9.45 3.84 -9.76
N LYS A 99 10.47 3.28 -10.40
CA LYS A 99 11.54 2.53 -9.72
C LYS A 99 12.48 3.53 -9.05
N TYR A 100 13.05 3.16 -7.89
CA TYR A 100 14.20 3.91 -7.36
C TYR A 100 15.36 3.77 -8.34
N GLN A 101 15.99 4.88 -8.72
CA GLN A 101 17.34 4.87 -9.30
C GLN A 101 18.35 4.37 -8.27
#